data_AF-A0A436B3V9-F1
#
_entry.id   AF-A0A436B3V9-F1
#
_cell.length_a   1.000
_cell.length_b   1.000
_cell.length_c   1.000
_cell.angle_alpha   90.00
_cell.angle_beta   90.00
_cell.angle_gamma   90.00
#
_symmetry.space_group_name_H-M   'P 1'
#
loop_
_entity.id
_entity.type
_entity.pdbx_description
1 polymer ?
#
loop_
_entity_poly.entity_id
_entity_poly.type
_entity_poly.pdbx_seq_one_letter_code
_entity_poly.pdbx_strand_id
1 'polypeptide(L)'
;MTFVYLHLAILVAWILANLGAMPAIPAWDPTFVILAMVASVEAIFLSTFVLINQNRMAEHSERRAELDLQISLLNEHETTRLIEMVAALAVRLNVSTPADKELRQLAENVDPRKVMTQIQQASEDQQEA
;
A
#
# COMPACT_ATOMS: atom_id res chain seq x y z
N MET A 1 -10.18 14.33 -6.45
CA MET A 1 -10.93 15.49 -5.91
C MET A 1 -11.95 16.06 -6.90
N THR A 2 -11.63 16.15 -8.19
CA THR A 2 -12.55 16.65 -9.24
C THR A 2 -13.93 15.97 -9.23
N PHE A 3 -13.96 14.65 -9.06
CA PHE A 3 -15.20 13.87 -8.95
C PHE A 3 -16.11 14.34 -7.80
N VAL A 4 -15.54 14.58 -6.62
CA VAL A 4 -16.27 15.03 -5.42
C VAL A 4 -16.83 16.43 -5.63
N TYR A 5 -16.03 17.34 -6.20
CA TYR A 5 -16.50 18.69 -6.51
C TYR A 5 -17.60 18.70 -7.58
N LEU A 6 -17.50 17.83 -8.58
CA LEU A 6 -18.54 17.67 -9.59
C LEU A 6 -19.86 17.16 -8.96
N HIS A 7 -19.80 16.13 -8.11
CA HIS A 7 -20.96 15.62 -7.38
C HIS A 7 -21.60 16.70 -6.51
N LEU A 8 -20.78 17.43 -5.76
CA LEU A 8 -21.24 18.52 -4.90
C LEU A 8 -21.92 19.62 -5.73
N ALA A 9 -21.32 20.01 -6.86
CA ALA A 9 -21.89 21.02 -7.75
C ALA A 9 -23.24 20.57 -8.33
N ILE A 10 -23.36 19.31 -8.77
CA ILE A 10 -24.62 18.74 -9.27
C ILE A 10 -25.69 18.75 -8.19
N LEU A 11 -25.36 18.30 -6.97
CA LEU A 11 -26.30 18.22 -5.86
C LEU A 11 -26.78 19.62 -5.44
N VAL A 12 -25.86 20.58 -5.32
CA VAL A 12 -26.19 21.98 -5.02
C VAL A 12 -27.03 22.60 -6.14
N ALA A 13 -26.69 22.36 -7.41
CA ALA A 13 -27.45 22.86 -8.54
C ALA A 13 -28.89 22.31 -8.55
N TRP A 14 -29.08 21.02 -8.26
CA TRP A 14 -30.40 20.40 -8.18
C TRP A 14 -31.25 20.97 -7.04
N ILE A 15 -30.64 21.18 -5.87
CA ILE A 15 -31.31 21.77 -4.71
C ILE A 15 -31.74 23.20 -5.04
N LEU A 16 -30.85 24.04 -5.58
CA LEU A 16 -31.16 25.43 -5.92
C LEU A 16 -32.25 25.53 -7.00
N ALA A 17 -32.25 24.64 -8.00
CA ALA A 17 -33.28 24.59 -9.02
C ALA A 17 -34.67 24.25 -8.46
N ASN A 18 -34.75 23.37 -7.46
CA ASN A 18 -36.02 22.95 -6.85
C ASN A 18 -36.49 23.86 -5.69
N LEU A 19 -35.62 24.71 -5.15
CA LEU A 19 -35.98 25.67 -4.09
C LEU A 19 -36.74 26.90 -4.61
N GLY A 20 -37.04 26.96 -5.92
CA GLY A 20 -37.73 28.10 -6.54
C GLY A 20 -36.85 29.33 -6.73
N ALA A 21 -35.52 29.19 -6.61
CA ALA A 21 -34.58 30.29 -6.85
C ALA A 21 -34.54 30.74 -8.33
N MET A 22 -35.08 29.93 -9.25
CA MET A 22 -35.26 30.29 -10.66
C MET A 22 -36.77 30.38 -10.98
N PRO A 23 -37.31 31.59 -11.26
CA PRO A 23 -38.72 31.77 -11.61
C PRO A 23 -39.13 31.12 -12.96
N ALA A 24 -38.16 30.57 -13.70
CA ALA A 24 -38.37 29.93 -15.00
C ALA A 24 -38.63 28.41 -14.92
N ILE A 25 -38.39 27.75 -13.79
CA ILE A 25 -38.48 26.28 -13.67
C ILE A 25 -39.42 25.93 -12.52
N PRO A 26 -40.56 25.25 -12.77
CA PRO A 26 -41.41 24.72 -11.71
C PRO A 26 -40.63 23.70 -10.86
N ALA A 27 -40.83 23.69 -9.54
CA ALA A 27 -40.25 22.67 -8.68
C ALA A 27 -40.79 21.29 -9.07
N TRP A 28 -39.91 20.44 -9.58
CA TRP A 28 -40.25 19.16 -10.20
C TRP A 28 -39.90 17.97 -9.31
N ASP A 29 -39.02 18.16 -8.33
CA ASP A 29 -38.71 17.22 -7.25
C ASP A 29 -38.84 17.92 -5.88
N PRO A 30 -40.07 18.30 -5.44
CA PRO A 30 -40.28 19.12 -4.23
C PRO A 30 -39.90 18.40 -2.93
N THR A 31 -39.96 17.06 -2.92
CA THR A 31 -39.63 16.20 -1.77
C THR A 31 -38.20 15.65 -1.83
N PHE A 32 -37.45 15.95 -2.89
CA PHE A 32 -36.09 15.43 -3.17
C PHE A 32 -35.99 13.90 -3.24
N VAL A 33 -37.12 13.20 -3.43
CA VAL A 33 -37.18 11.73 -3.45
C VAL A 33 -36.49 11.19 -4.70
N ILE A 34 -36.62 11.89 -5.84
CA ILE A 34 -35.97 11.46 -7.09
C ILE A 34 -34.46 11.60 -6.96
N LEU A 35 -33.98 12.74 -6.44
CA LEU A 35 -32.55 12.94 -6.15
C LEU A 35 -32.02 11.86 -5.21
N ALA A 36 -32.72 11.58 -4.11
CA ALA A 36 -32.31 10.58 -3.14
C ALA A 36 -32.26 9.16 -3.74
N MET A 37 -33.23 8.79 -4.58
CA MET A 37 -33.27 7.51 -5.27
C MET A 37 -32.07 7.37 -6.23
N VAL A 38 -31.83 8.36 -7.09
CA VAL A 38 -30.73 8.34 -8.07
C VAL A 38 -29.38 8.31 -7.35
N ALA A 39 -29.17 9.16 -6.34
CA ALA A 39 -27.94 9.18 -5.56
C ALA A 39 -27.68 7.87 -4.82
N SER A 40 -28.74 7.20 -4.32
CA SER A 40 -28.60 5.88 -3.66
C SER A 40 -28.14 4.80 -4.63
N VAL A 41 -28.72 4.76 -5.84
CA VAL A 41 -28.32 3.82 -6.88
C VAL A 41 -26.87 4.09 -7.31
N GLU A 42 -26.53 5.36 -7.56
CA GLU A 42 -25.18 5.78 -7.93
C GLU A 42 -24.16 5.40 -6.85
N ALA A 43 -24.48 5.60 -5.57
CA ALA A 43 -23.61 5.26 -4.45
C ALA A 43 -23.27 3.75 -4.39
N ILE A 44 -24.23 2.87 -4.70
CA ILE A 44 -23.99 1.42 -4.77
C ILE A 44 -22.97 1.12 -5.87
N PHE A 45 -23.18 1.66 -7.07
CA PHE A 45 -22.24 1.47 -8.18
C PHE A 45 -20.84 1.99 -7.84
N LEU A 46 -20.73 3.21 -7.30
CA LEU A 46 -19.45 3.80 -6.90
C LEU A 46 -18.75 2.95 -5.84
N SER A 47 -19.48 2.49 -4.82
CA SER A 47 -18.93 1.63 -3.78
C SER A 47 -18.40 0.32 -4.36
N THR A 48 -19.16 -0.34 -5.24
CA THR A 48 -18.72 -1.56 -5.92
C THR A 48 -17.49 -1.31 -6.79
N PHE A 49 -17.46 -0.23 -7.59
CA PHE A 49 -16.28 0.11 -8.39
C PHE A 49 -15.06 0.40 -7.54
N VAL A 50 -15.24 1.12 -6.43
CA VAL A 50 -14.18 1.39 -5.46
C VAL A 50 -13.67 0.10 -4.85
N LEU A 51 -14.55 -0.81 -4.41
CA LEU A 51 -14.17 -2.11 -3.85
C LEU A 51 -13.41 -2.97 -4.86
N ILE A 52 -13.87 -3.04 -6.11
CA ILE A 52 -13.17 -3.77 -7.18
C ILE A 52 -11.76 -3.18 -7.39
N ASN A 53 -11.65 -1.85 -7.45
CA ASN A 53 -10.37 -1.21 -7.66
C ASN A 53 -9.45 -1.37 -6.45
N GLN A 54 -9.98 -1.29 -5.22
CA GLN A 54 -9.26 -1.55 -3.98
C GLN A 54 -8.75 -2.99 -3.94
N ASN A 55 -9.59 -3.97 -4.27
CA ASN A 55 -9.19 -5.39 -4.30
C ASN A 55 -8.05 -5.64 -5.29
N ARG A 56 -8.15 -5.07 -6.50
CA ARG A 56 -7.09 -5.14 -7.50
C ARG A 56 -5.80 -4.47 -7.03
N MET A 57 -5.90 -3.31 -6.39
CA MET A 57 -4.74 -2.61 -5.82
C MET A 57 -4.08 -3.43 -4.71
N ALA A 58 -4.88 -4.08 -3.85
CA ALA A 58 -4.39 -4.96 -2.79
C ALA A 58 -3.61 -6.15 -3.38
N GLU A 59 -4.17 -6.84 -4.37
CA GLU A 59 -3.50 -7.96 -5.06
C GLU A 59 -2.18 -7.53 -5.72
N HIS A 60 -2.14 -6.34 -6.33
CA HIS A 60 -0.89 -5.78 -6.86
C HIS A 60 0.11 -5.36 -5.78
N SER A 61 -0.37 -4.93 -4.61
CA SER A 61 0.49 -4.58 -3.48
C SER A 61 1.13 -5.82 -2.87
N GLU A 62 0.36 -6.89 -2.72
CA GLU A 62 0.83 -8.17 -2.19
C GLU A 62 1.90 -8.79 -3.08
N ARG A 63 1.67 -8.84 -4.40
CA ARG A 63 2.70 -9.30 -5.37
C ARG A 63 3.99 -8.46 -5.32
N ARG A 64 3.87 -7.14 -5.13
CA ARG A 64 5.06 -6.28 -4.99
C ARG A 64 5.82 -6.60 -3.70
N ALA A 65 5.11 -6.75 -2.58
CA ALA A 65 5.73 -7.10 -1.31
C ALA A 65 6.46 -8.45 -1.38
N GLU A 66 5.88 -9.45 -2.06
CA GLU A 66 6.54 -10.74 -2.28
C GLU A 66 7.82 -10.59 -3.12
N LEU A 67 7.76 -9.84 -4.23
CA LEU A 67 8.94 -9.57 -5.06
C LEU A 67 10.03 -8.79 -4.30
N ASP A 68 9.64 -7.79 -3.51
CA ASP A 68 10.58 -7.00 -2.71
C ASP A 68 11.29 -7.87 -1.66
N LEU A 69 10.56 -8.81 -1.04
CA LEU A 69 11.16 -9.81 -0.15
C LEU A 69 12.14 -10.70 -0.90
N GLN A 70 11.76 -11.24 -2.06
CA GLN A 70 12.64 -12.11 -2.85
C GLN A 70 13.92 -11.38 -3.29
N ILE A 71 13.81 -10.13 -3.74
CA ILE A 71 14.96 -9.28 -4.11
C ILE A 71 15.84 -9.03 -2.89
N SER A 72 15.26 -8.78 -1.72
CA SER A 72 16.02 -8.55 -0.49
C SER A 72 16.82 -9.79 -0.09
N LEU A 73 16.21 -10.98 -0.15
CA LEU A 73 16.88 -12.25 0.15
C LEU A 73 18.00 -12.56 -0.86
N LEU A 74 17.76 -12.29 -2.15
CA LEU A 74 18.77 -12.46 -3.18
C LEU A 74 19.95 -11.51 -2.95
N ASN A 75 19.67 -10.23 -2.67
CA ASN A 75 20.69 -9.24 -2.35
C ASN A 75 21.50 -9.63 -1.10
N GLU A 76 20.86 -10.18 -0.07
CA GLU A 76 21.55 -10.67 1.13
C GLU A 76 22.51 -11.83 0.80
N HIS A 77 22.07 -12.78 -0.02
CA HIS A 77 22.89 -13.90 -0.49
C HIS A 77 24.08 -13.42 -1.33
N GLU A 78 23.83 -12.52 -2.29
CA GLU A 78 24.87 -11.95 -3.15
C GLU A 78 25.86 -11.10 -2.33
N THR A 79 25.38 -10.31 -1.38
CA THR A 79 26.21 -9.49 -0.50
C THR A 79 27.10 -10.36 0.39
N THR A 80 26.55 -11.41 0.99
CA THR A 80 27.34 -12.37 1.78
C THR A 80 28.43 -13.03 0.93
N ARG A 81 28.08 -13.46 -0.30
CA ARG A 81 29.04 -14.06 -1.23
C ARG A 81 30.13 -13.08 -1.66
N LEU A 82 29.79 -11.80 -1.86
CA LEU A 82 30.77 -10.75 -2.12
C LEU A 82 31.71 -10.56 -0.93
N ILE A 83 31.19 -10.55 0.30
CA ILE A 83 32.00 -10.47 1.53
C ILE A 83 32.96 -11.66 1.61
N GLU A 84 32.50 -12.89 1.38
CA GLU A 84 33.33 -14.10 1.37
C GLU A 84 34.46 -14.02 0.33
N MET A 85 34.13 -13.57 -0.90
CA MET A 85 35.11 -13.41 -1.96
C MET A 85 36.14 -12.33 -1.64
N VAL A 86 35.72 -11.19 -1.10
CA VAL A 86 36.62 -10.09 -0.69
C VAL A 86 37.51 -10.53 0.47
N ALA A 87 36.98 -11.26 1.45
CA ALA A 87 37.76 -11.82 2.55
C ALA A 87 38.82 -12.80 2.06
N ALA A 88 38.47 -13.69 1.12
CA ALA A 88 39.41 -14.61 0.50
C ALA A 88 40.54 -13.88 -0.25
N LEU A 89 40.24 -12.77 -0.93
CA LEU A 89 41.24 -11.92 -1.59
C LEU A 89 42.15 -11.19 -0.60
N ALA A 90 41.61 -10.65 0.49
CA ALA A 90 42.41 -9.98 1.54
C ALA A 90 43.45 -10.93 2.15
N VAL A 91 43.05 -12.17 2.44
CA VAL A 91 43.95 -13.23 2.93
C VAL A 91 45.05 -13.54 1.91
N ARG A 92 44.71 -13.66 0.62
CA ARG A 92 45.68 -13.93 -0.46
C ARG A 92 46.70 -12.81 -0.64
N LEU A 93 46.26 -11.55 -0.47
CA LEU A 93 47.09 -10.36 -0.66
C LEU A 93 47.87 -9.95 0.61
N ASN A 94 47.70 -10.66 1.73
CA ASN A 94 48.32 -10.35 3.03
C ASN A 94 47.99 -8.93 3.54
N VAL A 95 46.81 -8.43 3.21
CA VAL A 95 46.34 -7.11 3.64
C VAL A 95 45.48 -7.31 4.89
N SER A 96 45.95 -6.81 6.03
CA SER A 96 45.13 -6.74 7.25
C SER A 96 44.04 -5.69 7.06
N THR A 97 42.78 -6.08 7.20
CA THR A 97 41.66 -5.16 7.11
C THR A 97 41.08 -4.88 8.48
N PRO A 98 40.59 -3.65 8.77
CA PRO A 98 39.89 -3.35 10.02
C PRO A 98 38.67 -4.28 10.25
N ALA A 99 38.11 -4.83 9.16
CA ALA A 99 37.01 -5.77 9.16
C ALA A 99 37.39 -7.16 9.67
N ASP A 100 38.66 -7.51 9.88
CA ASP A 100 39.08 -8.86 10.35
C ASP A 100 38.48 -9.23 11.73
N LYS A 101 38.08 -8.24 12.53
CA LYS A 101 37.33 -8.47 13.79
C LYS A 101 35.83 -8.70 13.60
N GLU A 102 35.23 -8.15 12.54
CA GLU A 102 33.79 -8.15 12.27
C GLU A 102 33.36 -9.13 11.17
N LEU A 103 34.29 -9.55 10.29
CA LEU A 103 34.07 -10.50 9.19
C LEU A 103 33.50 -11.83 9.69
N ARG A 104 33.88 -12.26 10.90
CA ARG A 104 33.38 -13.48 11.53
C ARG A 104 31.96 -13.34 12.09
N GLN A 105 31.51 -12.11 12.33
CA GLN A 105 30.13 -11.78 12.71
C GLN A 105 29.24 -11.53 11.49
N LEU A 106 29.77 -10.95 10.40
CA LEU A 106 29.02 -10.79 9.13
C LEU A 106 28.82 -12.12 8.37
N ALA A 107 29.73 -13.09 8.51
CA ALA A 107 29.59 -14.42 7.90
C ALA A 107 28.59 -15.33 8.64
N GLU A 108 28.12 -14.91 9.82
CA GLU A 108 27.07 -15.61 10.54
C GLU A 108 25.74 -15.27 9.88
N ASN A 109 25.34 -16.09 8.90
CA ASN A 109 24.06 -16.00 8.19
C ASN A 109 22.93 -15.67 9.16
N VAL A 110 22.36 -14.48 9.04
CA VAL A 110 21.10 -14.14 9.70
C VAL A 110 20.03 -14.93 8.94
N ASP A 111 19.68 -16.13 9.44
CA ASP A 111 18.68 -16.99 8.76
C ASP A 111 17.39 -16.17 8.57
N PRO A 112 16.98 -15.89 7.32
CA PRO A 112 15.80 -15.06 7.05
C PRO A 112 14.52 -15.62 7.69
N ARG A 113 14.46 -16.93 7.93
CA ARG A 113 13.34 -17.56 8.65
C ARG A 113 13.32 -17.16 10.12
N LYS A 114 14.47 -17.01 10.77
CA LYS A 114 14.54 -16.54 12.17
C LYS A 114 14.07 -15.09 12.27
N VAL A 115 14.45 -14.24 11.31
CA VAL A 115 13.98 -12.84 11.27
C VAL A 115 12.47 -12.79 11.04
N MET A 116 11.96 -13.59 10.09
CA MET A 116 10.52 -13.67 9.83
C MET A 116 9.74 -14.12 11.07
N THR A 117 10.24 -15.14 11.79
CA THR A 117 9.63 -15.62 13.05
C THR A 117 9.65 -14.55 14.14
N GLN A 118 10.73 -13.78 14.28
CA GLN A 118 10.79 -12.70 15.26
C GLN A 118 9.86 -11.54 14.93
N ILE A 119 9.69 -11.20 13.64
CA ILE A 119 8.73 -10.18 13.20
C ILE A 119 7.28 -10.64 13.47
N GLN A 120 6.97 -11.91 13.18
CA GLN A 120 5.66 -12.50 13.46
C GLN A 120 5.35 -12.45 14.96
N GLN A 121 6.26 -12.89 15.82
CA GLN A 121 6.08 -12.87 17.27
C GLN A 121 5.91 -11.46 17.82
N ALA A 122 6.72 -10.50 17.38
CA ALA A 122 6.59 -9.10 17.81
C ALA A 122 5.26 -8.47 17.36
N SER A 123 4.71 -8.89 16.21
CA SER A 123 3.42 -8.42 15.73
C SER A 123 2.23 -9.03 16.50
N GLU A 124 2.35 -10.28 16.97
CA GLU A 124 1.35 -10.95 17.80
C GLU A 124 1.31 -10.34 19.21
N ASP A 125 2.47 -10.07 19.82
CA ASP A 125 2.58 -9.43 21.14
C ASP A 125 1.97 -8.02 21.18
N GLN A 126 1.99 -7.28 20.07
CA GLN A 126 1.35 -5.96 19.95
C GLN A 126 -0.16 -6.02 19.75
N GLN A 127 -0.72 -7.17 19.37
CA GLN A 127 -2.15 -7.37 19.18
C GLN A 127 -2.84 -7.88 20.46
N GLU A 128 -2.09 -8.46 21.39
CA GLU A 128 -2.61 -8.95 22.68
C GLU A 128 -2.50 -7.93 23.84
N ALA A 129 -1.87 -6.77 23.63
CA ALA A 129 -1.72 -5.68 24.60
C ALA A 129 -2.71 -4.52 24.37
#